data_AF-A0A2N5KJW1-F1
#
_entry.id   AF-A0A2N5KJW1-F1
#
_cell.length_a   1.000
_cell.length_b   1.000
_cell.length_c   1.000
_cell.angle_alpha   90.00
_cell.angle_beta   90.00
_cell.angle_gamma   90.00
#
_symmetry.space_group_name_H-M   'P 1'
#
loop_
_entity.id
_entity.type
_entity.pdbx_description
1 polymer ?
#
loop_
_entity_poly.entity_id
_entity_poly.type
_entity_poly.pdbx_seq_one_letter_code
_entity_poly.pdbx_strand_id
1 'polypeptide(L)' 'MAELRKTGESSYDVLVDGRTVGQVWSWHGSWAAKATDGETRHNLKSRKQALAYLEKARRRENG' A
#
# COMPACT_ATOMS: atom_id res chain seq x y z
N MET A 1 13.04 3.05 4.14
CA MET A 1 12.56 2.43 2.88
C MET A 1 11.32 1.61 3.21
N ALA A 2 10.33 1.57 2.33
CA ALA A 2 9.18 0.70 2.53
C ALA A 2 9.55 -0.75 2.16
N GLU A 3 9.36 -1.67 3.10
CA GLU A 3 9.55 -3.10 2.92
C GLU A 3 8.25 -3.72 2.43
N LEU A 4 8.36 -4.73 1.56
CA LEU A 4 7.21 -5.34 0.90
C LEU A 4 7.18 -6.81 1.22
N ARG A 5 6.25 -7.18 2.10
CA ARG A 5 6.04 -8.57 2.50
C ARG A 5 4.96 -9.18 1.62
N LYS A 6 5.32 -10.16 0.80
CA LYS A 6 4.34 -10.89 -0.01
C LYS A 6 3.38 -11.65 0.90
N THR A 7 2.08 -11.42 0.73
CA THR A 7 1.00 -12.09 1.48
C THR A 7 0.11 -12.97 0.62
N GLY A 8 0.14 -12.76 -0.70
CA GLY A 8 -0.60 -13.57 -1.67
C GLY A 8 0.10 -13.58 -3.02
N GLU A 9 -0.52 -14.20 -4.02
CA GLU A 9 0.06 -14.36 -5.36
C GLU A 9 0.45 -13.00 -5.98
N SER A 10 -0.41 -12.00 -5.79
CA SER A 10 -0.25 -10.62 -6.26
C SER A 10 -0.53 -9.57 -5.17
N SER A 11 -0.38 -9.94 -3.90
CA SER A 11 -0.65 -9.07 -2.74
C SER A 11 0.57 -8.94 -1.84
N TYR A 12 0.81 -7.72 -1.35
CA TYR A 12 1.96 -7.35 -0.53
C TYR A 12 1.53 -6.44 0.61
N ASP A 13 1.86 -6.79 1.84
CA ASP A 13 1.85 -5.83 2.94
C ASP A 13 3.03 -4.88 2.80
N VAL A 14 2.77 -3.61 3.10
CA VAL A 14 3.76 -2.54 3.07
C VAL A 14 4.13 -2.23 4.50
N LEU A 15 5.39 -2.47 4.84
CA LEU A 15 5.94 -2.18 6.14
C LEU A 15 6.86 -0.98 6.04
N VAL A 16 6.78 -0.07 6.99
CA VAL A 16 7.72 1.05 7.10
C VAL A 16 8.14 1.11 8.55
N ASP A 17 9.45 0.98 8.79
CA ASP A 17 10.02 0.90 10.14
C ASP A 17 9.49 -0.34 10.91
N GLY A 18 9.38 -1.48 10.22
CA GLY A 18 8.84 -2.73 10.80
C GLY A 18 7.33 -2.72 11.10
N ARG A 19 6.62 -1.61 10.86
CA ARG A 19 5.16 -1.50 11.05
C ARG A 19 4.42 -1.56 9.73
N THR A 20 3.39 -2.40 9.65
CA THR A 20 2.47 -2.43 8.51
C THR A 20 1.72 -1.11 8.43
N VAL A 21 1.87 -0.40 7.31
CA VAL A 21 1.17 0.87 7.01
C VAL A 21 0.02 0.67 6.03
N GLY A 22 -0.10 -0.53 5.49
CA GLY A 22 -1.17 -0.91 4.58
C GLY A 22 -0.80 -2.10 3.72
N GLN A 23 -1.64 -2.35 2.73
CA GLN A 23 -1.51 -3.45 1.80
C GLN A 23 -1.66 -2.94 0.37
N VAL A 24 -0.88 -3.49 -0.55
CA VAL A 24 -1.02 -3.25 -1.99
C VAL A 24 -1.23 -4.57 -2.72
N TRP A 25 -2.10 -4.58 -3.71
CA TRP A 25 -2.31 -5.75 -4.55
C TRP A 25 -2.50 -5.35 -6.00
N SER A 26 -2.10 -6.23 -6.92
CA SER A 26 -2.41 -6.06 -8.34
C SER A 26 -3.56 -6.98 -8.75
N TRP A 27 -4.54 -6.40 -9.46
CA TRP A 27 -5.69 -7.09 -10.00
C TRP A 27 -5.95 -6.60 -11.42
N HIS A 28 -6.02 -7.51 -12.40
CA HIS A 28 -6.36 -7.20 -13.79
C HIS A 28 -5.50 -6.07 -14.43
N GLY A 29 -4.20 -6.04 -14.13
CA GLY A 29 -3.26 -5.03 -14.63
C GLY A 29 -3.32 -3.67 -13.93
N SER A 30 -4.21 -3.51 -12.94
CA SER A 30 -4.27 -2.32 -12.08
C SER A 30 -3.75 -2.63 -10.68
N TRP A 31 -3.18 -1.62 -10.02
CA TRP A 31 -2.80 -1.70 -8.62
C TRP A 31 -3.89 -1.11 -7.74
N ALA A 32 -4.02 -1.66 -6.54
CA ALA A 32 -4.82 -1.14 -5.46
C ALA A 32 -3.98 -1.04 -4.19
N ALA A 33 -4.35 -0.11 -3.32
CA ALA A 33 -3.70 0.15 -2.03
C ALA A 33 -4.76 0.36 -0.97
N LYS A 34 -4.63 -0.30 0.18
CA LYS A 34 -5.46 -0.12 1.37
C LYS A 34 -4.59 0.34 2.52
N ALA A 35 -4.85 1.53 3.03
CA ALA A 35 -4.20 2.06 4.23
C ALA A 35 -4.76 1.38 5.49
N THR A 36 -3.99 1.44 6.58
CA THR A 36 -4.40 0.98 7.91
C THR A 36 -5.62 1.72 8.45
N ASP A 37 -5.78 3.00 8.09
CA ASP A 37 -6.95 3.83 8.38
C ASP A 37 -8.26 3.34 7.69
N GLY A 38 -8.16 2.36 6.78
CA GLY A 38 -9.29 1.83 6.03
C GLY A 38 -9.52 2.50 4.68
N GLU A 39 -8.87 3.64 4.39
CA GLU A 39 -8.92 4.24 3.05
C GLU A 39 -8.35 3.27 2.00
N THR A 40 -9.12 2.99 0.95
CA THR A 40 -8.71 2.13 -0.15
C THR A 40 -8.73 2.89 -1.47
N ARG A 41 -7.63 2.78 -2.23
CA ARG A 41 -7.47 3.38 -3.54
C ARG A 41 -7.31 2.31 -4.60
N HIS A 42 -8.16 2.37 -5.62
CA HIS A 42 -8.14 1.48 -6.78
C HIS A 42 -7.62 2.22 -8.03
N ASN A 43 -7.40 1.49 -9.13
CA ASN A 43 -6.97 2.03 -10.42
C ASN A 43 -5.62 2.77 -10.40
N LEU A 44 -4.69 2.30 -9.58
CA LEU A 44 -3.34 2.82 -9.55
C LEU A 44 -2.55 2.22 -10.72
N LYS A 45 -1.90 3.08 -11.51
CA LYS A 45 -1.19 2.66 -12.73
C LYS A 45 0.06 1.82 -12.46
N SER A 46 0.57 1.84 -11.23
CA SER A 46 1.81 1.15 -10.86
C SER A 46 1.91 0.94 -9.36
N ARG A 47 2.69 -0.07 -8.96
CA ARG A 47 3.08 -0.31 -7.57
C ARG A 47 3.62 0.94 -6.87
N LYS A 48 4.49 1.70 -7.54
CA LYS A 48 5.05 2.94 -6.97
C LYS A 48 3.99 3.97 -6.57
N GLN A 49 2.90 4.06 -7.34
CA GLN A 49 1.78 4.95 -7.05
C GLN A 49 0.98 4.46 -5.85
N ALA A 50 0.80 3.15 -5.72
CA ALA A 50 0.20 2.49 -4.56
C ALA A 50 0.99 2.74 -3.28
N LEU A 51 2.32 2.62 -3.34
CA LEU A 51 3.21 2.90 -2.21
C LEU A 51 3.17 4.38 -1.81
N ALA A 52 3.26 5.30 -2.77
CA ALA A 52 3.19 6.73 -2.50
C ALA A 52 1.85 7.12 -1.83
N TYR A 53 0.75 6.46 -2.19
CA TYR A 53 -0.54 6.65 -1.53
C TYR A 53 -0.49 6.24 -0.05
N LEU A 54 0.06 5.06 0.26
CA LEU A 54 0.19 4.58 1.64
C LEU A 54 1.14 5.45 2.47
N GLU A 55 2.25 5.92 1.89
CA GLU A 55 3.15 6.88 2.56
C GLU A 55 2.42 8.19 2.89
N LYS A 56 1.57 8.68 1.98
CA LYS A 56 0.77 9.88 2.20
C LYS A 56 -0.32 9.66 3.24
N ALA A 57 -1.00 8.52 3.21
CA ALA A 57 -2.04 8.15 4.18
C ALA A 57 -1.44 8.07 5.60
N ARG A 58 -0.30 7.39 5.76
CA ARG A 58 0.45 7.34 7.02
C ARG A 58 0.80 8.73 7.57
N ARG A 59 1.20 9.66 6.70
CA ARG A 59 1.52 11.03 7.12
C ARG A 59 0.27 11.76 7.64
N ARG A 60 -0.92 11.45 7.14
CA ARG A 60 -2.19 12.00 7.68
C ARG A 60 -2.55 11.41 9.03
N GLU A 61 -2.29 10.12 9.27
CA GLU A 61 -2.53 9.49 10.59
C GLU A 61 -1.60 10.00 11.70
N ASN A 62 -0.43 10.56 11.37
CA ASN A 62 0.55 11.07 12.34
C ASN A 62 0.53 12.61 12.48
N GLY A 63 -0.47 13.28 11.90
CA GLY A 63 -0.61 14.74 11.87
C GLY A 63 -1.65 15.28 12.83
#